data_AF-A0A369XQV0-F1
#
_entry.id   AF-A0A369XQV0-F1
#
_cell.length_a   1.000
_cell.length_b   1.000
_cell.length_c   1.000
_cell.angle_alpha   90.00
_cell.angle_beta   90.00
_cell.angle_gamma   90.00
#
_symmetry.space_group_name_H-M   'P 1'
#
loop_
_entity.id
_entity.type
_entity.pdbx_description
1 polymer ?
#
loop_
_entity_poly.entity_id
_entity_poly.type
_entity_poly.pdbx_seq_one_letter_code
_entity_poly.pdbx_strand_id
1 'polypeptide(L)'
;MRPQPRTSEVVDAILRYLHSHPDAADTVDGICEWWLPRHWRVDAQCVEAALLRMQAQGLVRRHENADHHVVYLRAKKPSASVQGK
;
A
#
# COMPACT_ATOMS: atom_id res chain seq x y z
N MET A 1 -0.46 18.48 20.01
CA MET A 1 -0.15 17.85 18.70
C MET A 1 -0.57 16.39 18.79
N ARG A 2 -1.37 15.87 17.86
CA ARG A 2 -1.66 14.42 17.84
C ARG A 2 -0.38 13.69 17.40
N PRO A 3 0.05 12.62 18.09
CA PRO A 3 1.23 11.88 17.67
C PRO A 3 1.00 11.31 16.27
N GLN A 4 1.98 11.47 15.39
CA GLN A 4 1.98 10.78 14.09
C GLN A 4 2.12 9.27 14.35
N PRO A 5 1.37 8.40 13.65
CA PRO A 5 1.55 6.97 13.78
C PRO A 5 2.94 6.58 13.30
N ARG A 6 3.54 5.59 13.95
CA ARG A 6 4.81 5.01 13.51
C ARG A 6 4.60 4.29 12.18
N THR A 7 5.67 4.19 11.39
CA THR A 7 5.66 3.44 10.12
C THR A 7 5.10 2.03 10.29
N SER A 8 5.42 1.32 11.39
CA SER A 8 4.87 -0.01 11.67
C SER A 8 3.34 -0.02 11.82
N GLU A 9 2.77 1.02 12.44
CA GLU A 9 1.31 1.13 12.62
C GLU A 9 0.63 1.40 11.27
N VAL A 10 1.27 2.19 10.41
CA VAL A 10 0.85 2.44 9.03
C VAL A 10 0.89 1.15 8.21
N VAL A 11 1.98 0.37 8.30
CA VAL A 11 2.09 -0.95 7.65
C VAL A 11 0.94 -1.86 8.07
N ASP A 12 0.68 -1.97 9.38
CA ASP A 12 -0.39 -2.83 9.89
C ASP A 12 -1.78 -2.36 9.40
N ALA A 13 -2.01 -1.05 9.32
CA ALA A 13 -3.26 -0.50 8.81
C ALA A 13 -3.47 -0.83 7.33
N ILE A 14 -2.44 -0.63 6.49
CA ILE A 14 -2.49 -0.95 5.06
C ILE A 14 -2.72 -2.46 4.87
N LEU A 15 -2.03 -3.31 5.62
CA LEU A 15 -2.20 -4.77 5.56
C LEU A 15 -3.61 -5.20 5.96
N ARG A 16 -4.18 -4.64 7.04
CA ARG A 16 -5.57 -4.90 7.43
C ARG A 16 -6.56 -4.51 6.34
N TYR A 17 -6.33 -3.37 5.69
CA TYR A 17 -7.17 -2.92 4.58
C TYR A 17 -7.09 -3.88 3.39
N LEU A 18 -5.87 -4.23 2.94
CA LEU A 18 -5.64 -5.18 1.83
C LEU A 18 -6.09 -6.61 2.15
N HIS A 19 -6.16 -6.99 3.43
CA HIS A 19 -6.75 -8.26 3.84
C HIS A 19 -8.26 -8.27 3.63
N SER A 20 -8.92 -7.16 3.97
CA SER A 20 -10.38 -6.98 3.82
C SER A 20 -10.78 -6.71 2.37
N HIS A 21 -9.91 -6.07 1.58
CA HIS A 21 -10.10 -5.73 0.18
C HIS A 21 -8.89 -6.22 -0.65
N PRO A 22 -8.81 -7.52 -0.98
CA PRO A 22 -7.66 -8.10 -1.68
C PRO A 22 -7.39 -7.52 -3.08
N ASP A 23 -8.43 -7.00 -3.73
CA ASP A 23 -8.37 -6.42 -5.08
C ASP A 23 -8.16 -4.89 -5.05
N ALA A 24 -7.98 -4.29 -3.87
CA ALA A 24 -7.70 -2.87 -3.77
C ALA A 24 -6.33 -2.52 -4.37
N ALA A 25 -6.32 -1.47 -5.17
CA ALA A 25 -5.14 -0.87 -5.76
C ALA A 25 -5.34 0.65 -5.75
N ASP A 26 -4.41 1.39 -5.17
CA ASP A 26 -4.57 2.84 -5.04
C ASP A 26 -3.23 3.56 -4.97
N THR A 27 -3.22 4.87 -5.21
CA THR A 27 -2.04 5.73 -5.10
C THR A 27 -1.70 6.02 -3.65
N VAL A 28 -0.52 6.62 -3.38
CA VAL A 28 -0.15 7.04 -2.02
C VAL A 28 -1.21 7.96 -1.42
N ASP A 29 -1.70 8.93 -2.19
CA ASP A 29 -2.74 9.86 -1.77
C ASP A 29 -4.06 9.14 -1.44
N GLY A 30 -4.50 8.22 -2.31
CA GLY A 30 -5.71 7.45 -2.07
C GLY A 30 -5.59 6.52 -0.85
N ILE A 31 -4.42 5.94 -0.62
CA ILE A 31 -4.14 5.16 0.59
C ILE A 31 -4.27 6.03 1.84
N CYS A 32 -3.74 7.26 1.81
CA CYS A 32 -3.86 8.21 2.92
C CYS A 32 -5.31 8.58 3.22
N GLU A 33 -6.13 8.75 2.18
CA GLU A 33 -7.51 9.23 2.30
C GLU A 33 -8.51 8.11 2.65
N TRP A 34 -8.34 6.92 2.05
CA TRP A 34 -9.37 5.87 2.06
C TRP A 34 -9.00 4.66 2.89
N TRP A 35 -7.72 4.28 2.95
CA TRP A 35 -7.32 3.00 3.56
C TRP A 35 -6.98 3.13 5.04
N LEU A 36 -6.44 4.29 5.43
CA LEU A 36 -6.02 4.56 6.80
C LEU A 36 -7.20 5.04 7.68
N PRO A 37 -7.12 4.85 9.01
CA PRO A 37 -8.14 5.37 9.91
C PRO A 37 -8.29 6.89 9.78
N ARG A 38 -9.53 7.37 9.55
CA ARG A 38 -9.84 8.81 9.34
C ARG A 38 -9.34 9.76 10.44
N HIS A 39 -9.09 9.25 11.64
CA HIS A 39 -8.60 10.05 12.78
C HIS A 39 -7.07 10.20 12.81
N TRP A 40 -6.35 9.47 11.96
CA TRP A 40 -4.90 9.59 11.78
C TRP A 40 -4.58 10.77 10.86
N ARG A 41 -3.53 11.50 11.22
CA ARG A 41 -2.86 12.43 10.31
C ARG A 41 -1.53 11.78 9.94
N VAL A 42 -1.51 11.14 8.77
CA VAL A 42 -0.32 10.48 8.24
C VAL A 42 0.12 11.26 7.03
N ASP A 43 1.39 11.67 7.02
CA ASP A 43 1.97 12.33 5.86
C ASP A 43 2.25 11.29 4.76
N ALA A 44 2.12 11.70 3.50
CA ALA A 44 2.40 10.85 2.34
C ALA A 44 3.80 10.20 2.43
N GLN A 45 4.80 10.93 2.94
CA GLN A 45 6.16 10.40 3.12
C GLN A 45 6.23 9.22 4.11
N CYS A 46 5.38 9.21 5.15
CA CYS A 46 5.31 8.07 6.08
C CYS A 46 4.64 6.86 5.43
N VAL A 47 3.62 7.08 4.60
CA VAL A 47 2.95 6.04 3.81
C VAL A 47 3.89 5.48 2.74
N GLU A 48 4.64 6.32 2.03
CA GLU A 48 5.68 5.88 1.09
C GLU A 48 6.75 5.03 1.77
N ALA A 49 7.27 5.45 2.93
CA ALA A 49 8.23 4.67 3.69
C ALA A 49 7.68 3.30 4.11
N ALA A 50 6.40 3.25 4.52
CA ALA A 50 5.71 2.01 4.83
C ALA A 50 5.58 1.11 3.59
N LEU A 51 5.14 1.67 2.46
CA LEU A 51 4.96 0.95 1.20
C LEU A 51 6.27 0.42 0.63
N LEU A 52 7.36 1.20 0.67
CA LEU A 52 8.70 0.76 0.27
C LEU A 52 9.16 -0.43 1.12
N ARG A 53 8.96 -0.36 2.44
CA ARG A 53 9.27 -1.47 3.35
C ARG A 53 8.40 -2.71 3.09
N MET A 54 7.13 -2.53 2.77
CA MET A 54 6.22 -3.63 2.40
C MET A 54 6.58 -4.24 1.05
N GLN A 55 6.99 -3.42 0.08
CA GLN A 55 7.44 -3.87 -1.23
C GLN A 55 8.72 -4.69 -1.13
N ALA A 56 9.70 -4.24 -0.33
CA ALA A 56 10.95 -4.96 -0.08
C ALA A 56 10.70 -6.34 0.57
N GLN A 57 9.61 -6.48 1.34
CA GLN A 57 9.17 -7.75 1.94
C GLN A 57 8.26 -8.58 1.02
N GLY A 58 7.95 -8.11 -0.18
CA GLY A 58 7.03 -8.79 -1.11
C GLY A 58 5.58 -8.84 -0.65
N LEU A 59 5.15 -7.91 0.23
CA LEU A 59 3.77 -7.82 0.72
C LEU A 59 2.86 -7.03 -0.22
N VAL A 60 3.43 -6.03 -0.90
CA VAL A 60 2.76 -5.21 -1.92
C VAL A 60 3.60 -5.14 -3.19
N ARG A 61 2.96 -4.76 -4.29
CA ARG A 61 3.64 -4.42 -5.54
C ARG A 61 3.27 -3.02 -5.97
N ARG A 62 4.26 -2.34 -6.54
CA ARG A 62 4.08 -1.10 -7.30
C ARG A 62 3.67 -1.47 -8.73
N HIS A 63 2.62 -0.84 -9.23
CA HIS A 63 2.15 -0.99 -10.60
C HIS A 63 1.82 0.39 -11.17
N GLU A 64 2.06 0.59 -12.45
CA GLU A 64 1.60 1.78 -13.17
C GLU A 64 0.28 1.43 -13.85
N ASN A 65 -0.77 2.20 -13.57
CA ASN A 65 -2.08 1.98 -14.19
C ASN A 65 -2.13 2.58 -15.61
N ALA A 66 -3.28 2.43 -16.29
CA ALA A 66 -3.48 2.95 -17.65
C ALA A 66 -3.36 4.49 -17.75
N ASP A 67 -3.52 5.20 -16.63
CA ASP A 67 -3.42 6.66 -16.53
C ASP A 67 -2.01 7.13 -16.13
N HIS A 68 -1.01 6.25 -16.18
CA HIS A 68 0.37 6.52 -15.75
C HIS A 68 0.53 6.88 -14.26
N HIS A 69 -0.46 6.55 -13.44
CA HIS A 69 -0.38 6.70 -11.99
C HIS A 69 0.22 5.46 -11.35
N VAL A 70 1.10 5.71 -10.38
CA VAL A 70 1.68 4.66 -9.55
C VAL A 70 0.67 4.26 -8.49
N VAL A 71 0.20 3.02 -8.58
CA VAL A 71 -0.67 2.39 -7.59
C VAL A 71 0.05 1.26 -6.87
N TYR A 72 -0.35 1.05 -5.62
CA TYR A 72 0.11 -0.06 -4.78
C TYR A 72 -1.03 -1.01 -4.54
N LEU A 73 -0.76 -2.30 -4.70
CA LEU A 73 -1.72 -3.38 -4.53
C LEU A 73 -1.07 -4.55 -3.81
N ARG A 74 -1.90 -5.44 -3.26
CA ARG A 74 -1.43 -6.66 -2.60
C ARG A 74 -0.56 -7.50 -3.55
N ALA A 75 0.56 -7.99 -3.05
CA ALA A 75 1.35 -8.96 -3.79
C ALA A 75 0.55 -10.26 -3.92
N LYS A 76 0.10 -10.56 -5.14
CA LYS A 76 -0.39 -11.91 -5.49
C LYS A 76 0.75 -12.88 -5.23
N LYS A 77 0.49 -14.01 -4.55
CA LYS A 77 1.43 -15.14 -4.51
C LYS A 77 1.94 -15.35 -5.94
N PRO A 78 3.25 -15.54 -6.16
CA PRO A 78 3.74 -15.83 -7.50
C PRO A 78 2.94 -17.01 -8.03
N SER A 79 2.01 -16.73 -8.94
CA SER A 79 1.41 -17.76 -9.77
C SER A 79 2.57 -18.29 -10.57
N ALA A 80 2.94 -19.55 -10.37
CA ALA A 80 3.86 -20.23 -11.27
C ALA A 80 3.21 -20.27 -12.66
N SER A 81 3.33 -19.19 -13.41
CA SER A 81 2.74 -19.02 -14.74
C SER A 81 3.55 -18.00 -15.50
N VAL A 82 4.57 -18.54 -16.18
CA VAL A 82 5.03 -18.18 -17.52
C VAL A 82 5.23 -16.69 -17.83
N GLN A 83 6.48 -16.26 -17.71
CA GLN A 83 7.05 -15.28 -18.65
C GLN A 83 6.96 -15.91 -20.04
N GLY A 84 5.92 -15.57 -20.79
CA GLY A 84 5.67 -16.04 -22.14
C GLY A 84 5.94 -14.91 -23.14
N LYS A 85 6.94 -15.18 -23.99
CA LYS A 85 7.36 -14.50 -25.23
C LYS A 85 8.22 -13.25 -25.10
#